data_AF-A0A1V5WMZ7-F1
#
_entry.id   AF-A0A1V5WMZ7-F1
#
_cell.length_a   1.000
_cell.length_b   1.000
_cell.length_c   1.000
_cell.angle_alpha   90.00
_cell.angle_beta   90.00
_cell.angle_gamma   90.00
#
_symmetry.space_group_name_H-M   'P 1'
#
loop_
_entity.id
_entity.type
_entity.pdbx_description
1 polymer ?
#
loop_
_entity_poly.entity_id
_entity_poly.type
_entity_poly.pdbx_seq_one_letter_code
_entity_poly.pdbx_strand_id
1 'polypeptide(L)' 'MKKKESKNLSFAELVSKRDELTRKYMDLRFQMVIGHIDNPLQKRNMRREIAVVNTLIRQHELAGQGTK' A
#
# COMPACT_ATOMS: atom_id res chain seq x y z
N MET A 1 0.49 -7.30 -6.67
CA MET A 1 1.59 -8.00 -5.95
C MET A 1 1.26 -9.46 -5.58
N LYS A 2 2.25 -10.37 -5.68
CA LYS A 2 2.21 -11.72 -5.08
C LYS A 2 2.50 -11.59 -3.58
N LYS A 3 1.64 -12.15 -2.72
CA LYS A 3 1.69 -12.15 -1.23
C LYS A 3 3.04 -12.56 -0.59
N LYS A 4 4.00 -13.06 -1.37
CA LYS A 4 5.26 -13.63 -0.87
C LYS A 4 6.35 -12.58 -0.63
N GLU A 5 6.42 -11.52 -1.43
CA GLU A 5 7.46 -10.47 -1.26
C GLU A 5 7.17 -9.55 -0.08
N SER A 6 5.90 -9.39 0.28
CA SER A 6 5.48 -8.49 1.35
C SER A 6 5.68 -9.07 2.76
N LYS A 7 6.06 -10.35 2.87
CA LYS A 7 6.28 -11.05 4.16
C LYS A 7 7.70 -10.89 4.71
N ASN A 8 8.63 -10.37 3.91
CA ASN A 8 10.05 -10.24 4.27
C ASN A 8 10.46 -8.80 4.62
N LEU A 9 9.53 -7.83 4.56
CA LEU A 9 9.82 -6.43 4.86
C LEU A 9 9.70 -6.17 6.36
N SER A 10 10.61 -5.35 6.90
CA SER A 10 10.56 -4.88 8.28
C SER A 10 9.36 -3.96 8.51
N PHE A 11 8.89 -3.84 9.76
CA PHE A 11 7.75 -2.98 10.12
C PHE A 11 7.94 -1.53 9.61
N ALA A 12 9.14 -0.97 9.77
CA ALA A 12 9.47 0.37 9.29
C ALA A 12 9.36 0.50 7.76
N GLU A 13 9.77 -0.53 7.02
CA GLU A 13 9.69 -0.54 5.55
C GLU A 13 8.25 -0.68 5.06
N LEU A 14 7.42 -1.43 5.79
CA LEU A 14 5.98 -1.54 5.49
C LEU A 14 5.27 -0.19 5.67
N VAL A 15 5.63 0.58 6.70
CA VAL A 15 5.08 1.92 6.94
C VAL A 15 5.52 2.90 5.84
N SER A 16 6.81 2.92 5.49
CA SER A 16 7.30 3.76 4.38
C SER A 16 6.61 3.41 3.06
N LYS A 17 6.44 2.11 2.77
CA LYS A 17 5.76 1.64 1.56
C LYS A 17 4.28 2.00 1.53
N ARG A 18 3.59 1.98 2.68
CA ARG A 18 2.21 2.48 2.81
C ARG A 18 2.13 3.95 2.40
N ASP A 19 3.06 4.77 2.87
CA ASP A 19 3.04 6.21 2.63
C ASP A 19 3.32 6.55 1.16
N GLU A 20 4.28 5.87 0.54
CA GLU A 20 4.53 5.97 -0.90
C GLU A 20 3.31 5.57 -1.74
N LEU A 21 2.68 4.42 -1.43
CA LEU A 21 1.49 3.96 -2.15
C LEU A 21 0.31 4.91 -1.97
N THR A 22 0.17 5.51 -0.79
CA THR A 22 -0.89 6.49 -0.52
C THR A 22 -0.67 7.78 -1.33
N ARG A 23 0.58 8.27 -1.42
CA ARG A 23 0.92 9.43 -2.28
C ARG A 23 0.59 9.14 -3.74
N LYS A 24 1.05 8.01 -4.29
CA LYS A 24 0.75 7.60 -5.67
C LYS A 24 -0.75 7.44 -5.92
N TYR A 25 -1.52 6.97 -4.92
CA TYR A 25 -2.97 6.89 -5.02
C TYR A 25 -3.64 8.27 -5.06
N MET A 26 -3.13 9.25 -4.31
CA MET A 26 -3.61 10.63 -4.39
C MET A 26 -3.28 11.24 -5.75
N ASP A 27 -2.07 11.06 -6.27
CA ASP A 27 -1.68 11.55 -7.61
C ASP A 27 -2.58 10.96 -8.69
N LEU A 28 -2.84 9.65 -8.66
CA LEU A 28 -3.76 9.00 -9.59
C LEU A 28 -5.19 9.55 -9.45
N ARG A 29 -5.63 9.89 -8.24
CA ARG A 29 -6.94 10.52 -8.01
C ARG A 29 -6.99 11.93 -8.58
N PHE A 30 -5.92 12.72 -8.46
CA PHE A 30 -5.83 14.04 -9.08
C PHE A 30 -5.84 13.95 -10.60
N GLN A 31 -5.10 13.01 -11.19
CA GLN A 31 -5.12 12.74 -12.64
C GLN A 31 -6.52 12.36 -13.14
N MET A 32 -7.29 11.60 -12.34
CA MET A 32 -8.69 11.30 -12.68
C MET A 32 -9.58 12.55 -12.72
N VAL A 33 -9.36 13.51 -11.82
CA VAL A 33 -10.15 14.76 -11.81
C VAL A 33 -9.80 15.64 -13.02
N ILE A 34 -8.53 15.60 -13.45
CA ILE A 34 -8.05 16.35 -14.62
C ILE A 34 -8.50 15.70 -15.95
N GLY A 35 -8.97 14.45 -15.93
CA GLY A 35 -9.50 13.75 -17.11
C GLY A 35 -8.47 12.97 -17.92
N HIS A 36 -7.21 12.91 -17.48
CA HIS A 36 -6.18 12.04 -18.06
C HIS A 36 -6.17 10.70 -17.32
N ILE A 37 -7.11 9.82 -17.69
CA ILE A 37 -7.17 8.46 -17.13
C ILE A 37 -6.59 7.50 -18.15
N ASP A 38 -5.29 7.23 -18.03
CA ASP A 38 -4.64 6.23 -18.89
C ASP A 38 -5.07 4.81 -18.54
N ASN A 39 -5.30 4.50 -17.26
CA ASN A 39 -5.65 3.16 -16.84
C ASN A 39 -6.50 3.07 -15.55
N PRO A 40 -7.84 2.94 -15.67
CA PRO A 40 -8.75 2.78 -14.52
C PRO A 40 -8.44 1.56 -13.64
N LEU A 41 -7.83 0.51 -14.19
CA LEU A 41 -7.50 -0.72 -13.44
C LEU A 41 -6.38 -0.49 -12.43
N GLN A 42 -5.48 0.46 -12.68
CA GLN A 42 -4.40 0.78 -11.75
C GLN A 42 -4.94 1.27 -10.40
N LYS A 43 -6.04 2.02 -10.39
CA LYS A 43 -6.72 2.44 -9.15
C LYS A 43 -7.15 1.26 -8.30
N ARG A 44 -7.75 0.24 -8.95
CA ARG A 44 -8.22 -0.97 -8.25
C ARG A 44 -7.04 -1.76 -7.70
N ASN A 45 -5.97 -1.90 -8.48
CA ASN A 45 -4.76 -2.61 -8.06
C ASN A 45 -4.08 -1.89 -6.90
N MET A 46 -3.92 -0.57 -6.98
CA MET A 46 -3.28 0.24 -5.94
C MET A 46 -4.09 0.25 -4.63
N ARG A 47 -5.43 0.31 -4.69
CA ARG A 47 -6.29 0.11 -3.50
C ARG A 47 -6.07 -1.25 -2.86
N ARG A 48 -5.98 -2.30 -3.68
CA ARG A 48 -5.76 -3.66 -3.19
C ARG A 48 -4.38 -3.81 -2.55
N GLU A 49 -3.36 -3.16 -3.10
CA GLU A 49 -2.01 -3.17 -2.55
C GLU A 49 -1.91 -2.45 -1.21
N ILE A 50 -2.54 -1.27 -1.07
CA ILE A 50 -2.64 -0.56 0.22
C ILE A 50 -3.32 -1.44 1.27
N ALA A 51 -4.43 -2.10 0.92
CA ALA A 51 -5.14 -2.98 1.86
C ALA A 51 -4.27 -4.16 2.33
N VAL A 52 -3.47 -4.75 1.43
CA VAL A 52 -2.55 -5.85 1.77
C VAL A 52 -1.44 -5.35 2.70
N VAL A 53 -0.84 -4.18 2.42
CA VAL A 53 0.19 -3.58 3.29
C VAL A 53 -0.37 -3.28 4.67
N ASN A 54 -1.55 -2.67 4.77
CA ASN A 54 -2.20 -2.40 6.06
C ASN A 54 -2.52 -3.68 6.84
N THR A 55 -2.94 -4.74 6.14
CA THR A 55 -3.19 -6.05 6.77
C THR A 55 -1.90 -6.63 7.35
N LEU A 56 -0.77 -6.49 6.65
CA LEU A 56 0.52 -6.97 7.12
C LEU A 56 1.02 -6.16 8.31
N ILE A 57 0.93 -4.83 8.26
CA ILE A 57 1.23 -3.96 9.42
C ILE A 57 0.45 -4.43 10.64
N ARG A 58 -0.87 -4.67 10.48
CA ARG A 58 -1.72 -5.17 11.57
C ARG A 58 -1.31 -6.56 12.05
N GLN A 59 -0.88 -7.45 11.16
CA GLN A 59 -0.37 -8.77 11.54
C GLN A 59 0.94 -8.68 12.33
N HIS A 60 1.85 -7.77 11.96
CA HIS A 60 3.09 -7.51 12.71
C HIS A 60 2.81 -6.91 14.10
N GLU A 61 1.83 -6.00 14.21
CA GLU A 61 1.37 -5.47 15.51
C GLU A 61 0.83 -6.58 16.41
N LEU A 62 -0.07 -7.43 15.89
CA LEU A 62 -0.67 -8.55 16.63
C LEU A 62 0.36 -9.63 17.01
N ALA A 63 1.42 -9.80 16.22
CA ALA A 63 2.51 -10.73 16.49
C ALA A 63 3.49 -10.23 17.57
N GLY A 64 3.24 -9.06 18.19
CA GLY A 64 4.07 -8.54 19.28
C GLY A 64 5.41 -7.94 18.84
N GLN A 65 5.64 -7.80 17.53
CA GLN A 65 6.82 -7.10 17.00
C GLN A 65 6.69 -5.57 17.08
N GLY A 66 5.55 -5.07 17.57
CA GLY A 66 5.30 -3.64 17.85
C GLY A 66 5.75 -3.18 19.24
N THR A 67 6.40 -4.04 20.03
CA THR A 67 6.97 -3.68 21.33
C THR A 67 8.43 -4.10 21.41
N LYS A 68 9.30 -3.21 20.95
CA LYS A 68 10.54 -2.79 21.62
C LYS A 68 11.03 -1.49 21.00
#